data_AF-A0A965PI73-F1
#
_entry.id   AF-A0A965PI73-F1
#
_cell.length_a   1.000
_cell.length_b   1.000
_cell.length_c   1.000
_cell.angle_alpha   90.00
_cell.angle_beta   90.00
_cell.angle_gamma   90.00
#
_symmetry.space_group_name_H-M   'P 1'
#
loop_
_entity.id
_entity.type
_entity.pdbx_description
1 polymer ?
#
loop_
_entity_poly.entity_id
_entity_poly.type
_entity_poly.pdbx_seq_one_letter_code
_entity_poly.pdbx_strand_id
1 'polypeptide(L)'
;MTARINCSTDTNGSICLPASLLLDTVNRIQLCDLSVTLDDSTVIIKHKTGKVKINALSASEYPEIPMVQDEDDKLKLPAESFLQGLKAVLFSASTDETKQILQGVNITVSDLFITLASTDGHRLSVHKFAHDKELETMEVTIPAKVLTEISRIVKAYDELSFTIKDYTAYFQTAEITIVTKILEGTYPSYSRLIPKEFTTFVIAPKKDFIGALERVSVMADSRNNIAKVVFDASNQRLEISSEEPQLGSAVDAIESVQISGDSVTTAFNLKYLLDGLKSLDGEEVLIKLNQPLSPVILTNVDDLDKNIRLTMPIQLRN
;
A
#
# COMPACT_ATOMS: atom_id res chain seq x y z
N MET A 1 -5.17 -3.80 -18.66
CA MET A 1 -5.15 -2.33 -18.58
C MET A 1 -5.40 -1.80 -19.97
N THR A 2 -6.25 -0.80 -20.11
CA THR A 2 -6.59 -0.13 -21.36
C THR A 2 -6.43 1.36 -21.13
N ALA A 3 -5.76 2.06 -22.05
CA ALA A 3 -5.59 3.51 -22.01
C ALA A 3 -6.10 4.12 -23.32
N ARG A 4 -6.74 5.29 -23.25
CA ARG A 4 -7.21 6.04 -24.42
C ARG A 4 -6.29 7.24 -24.65
N ILE A 5 -5.92 7.46 -25.91
CA ILE A 5 -5.05 8.57 -26.33
C ILE A 5 -5.77 9.30 -27.45
N ASN A 6 -5.77 10.63 -27.40
CA ASN A 6 -6.33 11.45 -28.47
C ASN A 6 -5.49 11.30 -29.74
N CYS A 7 -6.12 10.90 -30.85
CA CYS A 7 -5.48 10.79 -32.15
C CYS A 7 -6.46 11.14 -33.28
N SER A 8 -5.92 11.60 -34.41
CA SER A 8 -6.65 11.64 -35.69
C SER A 8 -6.46 10.31 -36.40
N THR A 9 -7.55 9.67 -36.82
CA THR A 9 -7.50 8.39 -37.54
C THR A 9 -8.15 8.51 -38.91
N ASP A 10 -7.44 8.03 -39.94
CA ASP A 10 -7.98 7.88 -41.29
C ASP A 10 -8.69 6.53 -41.47
N THR A 11 -8.24 5.50 -40.74
CA THR A 11 -8.74 4.13 -40.83
C THR A 11 -8.73 3.43 -39.48
N ASN A 12 -9.82 2.74 -39.15
CA ASN A 12 -9.92 1.93 -37.93
C ASN A 12 -9.16 0.62 -38.10
N GLY A 13 -8.49 0.16 -37.04
CA GLY A 13 -7.77 -1.11 -37.03
C GLY A 13 -7.24 -1.48 -35.64
N SER A 14 -6.73 -2.70 -35.52
CA SER A 14 -6.18 -3.24 -34.27
C SER A 14 -4.98 -4.13 -34.57
N ILE A 15 -3.90 -3.97 -33.79
CA ILE A 15 -2.67 -4.77 -33.90
C ILE A 15 -2.05 -5.00 -32.51
N CYS A 16 -1.16 -5.99 -32.41
CA CYS A 16 -0.38 -6.26 -31.21
C CYS A 16 1.11 -5.98 -31.43
N LEU A 17 1.73 -5.23 -30.51
CA LEU A 17 3.16 -4.90 -30.56
C LEU A 17 3.89 -5.37 -29.30
N PRO A 18 5.18 -5.75 -29.39
CA PRO A 18 5.99 -6.03 -28.21
C PRO A 18 6.11 -4.78 -27.31
N ALA A 19 5.55 -4.85 -26.11
CA ALA A 19 5.41 -3.70 -25.21
C ALA A 19 6.75 -3.03 -24.86
N SER A 20 7.77 -3.82 -24.50
CA SER A 20 9.10 -3.28 -24.15
C SER A 20 9.72 -2.52 -25.32
N LEU A 21 9.65 -3.07 -26.54
CA LEU A 21 10.21 -2.44 -27.73
C LEU A 21 9.46 -1.16 -28.11
N LEU A 22 8.13 -1.16 -28.01
CA LEU A 22 7.33 0.04 -28.24
C LEU A 22 7.67 1.14 -27.23
N LEU A 23 7.72 0.80 -25.95
CA LEU A 23 8.05 1.73 -24.87
C LEU A 23 9.47 2.31 -25.04
N ASP A 24 10.43 1.43 -25.32
CA ASP A 24 11.81 1.82 -25.61
C ASP A 24 11.92 2.77 -26.81
N THR A 25 11.12 2.51 -27.85
CA THR A 25 11.08 3.35 -29.05
C THR A 25 10.51 4.72 -28.72
N VAL A 26 9.33 4.78 -28.11
CA VAL A 26 8.62 6.03 -27.82
C VAL A 26 9.41 6.90 -26.84
N ASN A 27 10.01 6.32 -25.79
CA ASN A 27 10.79 7.06 -24.80
C ASN A 27 12.07 7.72 -25.35
N ARG A 28 12.58 7.27 -26.50
CA ARG A 28 13.78 7.83 -27.15
C ARG A 28 13.44 8.87 -28.22
N ILE A 29 12.17 9.02 -28.58
CA ILE A 29 11.72 10.01 -29.57
C ILE A 29 11.56 11.36 -28.87
N GLN A 30 12.16 12.41 -29.44
CA GLN A 30 11.93 13.78 -28.98
C GLN A 30 10.46 14.16 -29.17
N LEU A 31 9.93 14.98 -28.26
CA LEU A 31 8.52 15.42 -28.28
C LEU A 31 8.14 16.01 -29.65
N CYS A 32 7.31 15.28 -30.41
CA CYS A 32 6.78 15.65 -31.72
C CYS A 32 5.56 14.80 -32.08
N ASP A 33 4.87 15.17 -33.14
CA ASP A 33 3.75 14.39 -33.68
C ASP A 33 4.25 13.05 -34.23
N LEU A 34 3.51 11.98 -33.90
CA LEU A 34 3.78 10.63 -34.37
C LEU A 34 2.71 10.22 -35.39
N SER A 35 3.14 9.66 -36.51
CA SER A 35 2.27 8.99 -37.47
C SER A 35 2.49 7.49 -37.39
N VAL A 36 1.43 6.74 -37.09
CA VAL A 36 1.47 5.28 -36.97
C VAL A 36 0.72 4.70 -38.16
N THR A 37 1.39 3.86 -38.95
CA THR A 37 0.80 3.20 -40.12
C THR A 37 1.07 1.71 -40.09
N LEU A 38 0.10 0.90 -40.49
CA LEU A 38 0.25 -0.54 -40.65
C LEU A 38 0.54 -0.86 -42.13
N ASP A 39 1.64 -1.56 -42.37
CA ASP A 39 2.06 -2.06 -43.68
C ASP A 39 2.20 -3.58 -43.58
N ASP A 40 1.16 -4.30 -44.00
CA ASP A 40 1.00 -5.75 -43.82
C ASP A 40 1.13 -6.16 -42.34
N SER A 41 2.15 -6.93 -41.96
CA SER A 41 2.44 -7.31 -40.58
C SER A 41 3.42 -6.37 -39.86
N THR A 42 3.70 -5.19 -40.41
CA THR A 42 4.72 -4.27 -39.87
C THR A 42 4.10 -2.91 -39.52
N VAL A 43 4.21 -2.50 -38.26
CA VAL A 43 3.86 -1.15 -37.83
C VAL A 43 5.03 -0.21 -38.07
N ILE A 44 4.77 0.89 -38.77
CA ILE A 44 5.71 1.97 -39.05
C ILE A 44 5.32 3.17 -38.20
N ILE A 45 6.19 3.54 -37.26
CA ILE A 45 6.08 4.74 -36.43
C ILE A 45 6.99 5.82 -37.04
N LYS A 46 6.41 6.81 -37.70
CA LYS A 46 7.11 7.98 -38.24
C LYS A 46 7.10 9.11 -37.22
N HIS A 47 8.26 9.75 -37.06
CA HIS A 47 8.47 10.94 -36.24
C HIS A 47 9.25 11.99 -37.06
N LYS A 48 9.45 13.19 -36.52
CA LYS A 48 10.02 14.34 -37.25
C LYS A 48 11.31 14.04 -38.04
N THR A 49 12.18 13.22 -37.51
CA THR A 49 13.53 12.97 -38.04
C THR A 49 13.73 11.57 -38.62
N GLY A 50 12.70 10.71 -38.64
CA GLY A 50 12.88 9.32 -39.04
C GLY A 50 11.64 8.45 -38.90
N LYS A 51 11.87 7.13 -39.00
CA LYS A 51 10.85 6.11 -38.79
C LYS A 51 11.42 4.86 -38.16
N VAL A 52 10.64 4.21 -37.31
CA VAL A 52 10.92 2.89 -36.75
C VAL A 52 9.90 1.90 -37.30
N LYS A 53 10.36 0.69 -37.62
CA LYS A 53 9.50 -0.42 -38.07
C LYS A 53 9.51 -1.51 -37.01
N ILE A 54 8.33 -1.96 -36.60
CA ILE A 54 8.15 -3.00 -35.60
C ILE A 54 7.24 -4.07 -36.20
N ASN A 55 7.67 -5.33 -36.18
CA ASN A 55 6.82 -6.44 -36.58
C ASN A 55 5.69 -6.60 -35.56
N ALA A 56 4.46 -6.67 -36.06
CA ALA A 56 3.25 -6.80 -35.28
C ALA A 56 2.71 -8.24 -35.33
N LEU A 57 1.94 -8.57 -34.31
CA LEU A 57 1.12 -9.77 -34.25
C LEU A 57 -0.35 -9.40 -34.51
N SER A 58 -1.14 -10.39 -34.92
CA SER A 58 -2.57 -10.19 -35.10
C SER A 58 -3.24 -9.85 -33.76
N ALA A 59 -4.13 -8.86 -33.78
CA ALA A 59 -4.94 -8.53 -32.60
C ALA A 59 -5.90 -9.66 -32.21
N SER A 60 -6.29 -10.53 -33.15
CA SER A 60 -7.20 -11.66 -32.88
C SER A 60 -6.61 -12.72 -31.96
N GLU A 61 -5.29 -12.73 -31.79
CA GLU A 61 -4.60 -13.64 -30.86
C GLU A 61 -4.52 -13.06 -29.43
N TYR A 62 -4.87 -11.78 -29.26
CA TYR A 62 -4.86 -11.13 -27.96
C TYR A 62 -6.11 -11.50 -27.16
N PRO A 63 -5.98 -11.86 -25.87
CA PRO A 63 -7.13 -12.17 -25.04
C PRO A 63 -8.12 -11.01 -24.97
N GLU A 64 -9.41 -11.30 -25.06
CA GLU A 64 -10.44 -10.28 -24.82
C GLU A 64 -10.34 -9.76 -23.39
N ILE A 65 -10.35 -8.43 -23.26
CA ILE A 65 -10.38 -7.77 -21.96
C ILE A 65 -11.85 -7.59 -21.59
N PRO A 66 -12.34 -8.17 -20.47
CA PRO A 66 -13.70 -7.96 -20.01
C PRO A 66 -14.00 -6.46 -19.87
N MET A 67 -15.13 -6.00 -20.40
CA MET A 67 -15.54 -4.60 -20.30
C MET A 67 -16.62 -4.42 -19.23
N VAL A 68 -16.54 -3.32 -18.50
CA VAL A 68 -17.61 -2.86 -17.60
C VAL A 68 -18.63 -2.09 -18.44
N GLN A 69 -19.91 -2.30 -18.18
CA GLN A 69 -20.98 -1.54 -18.80
C GLN A 69 -21.25 -0.26 -17.99
N ASP A 70 -21.85 0.75 -18.61
CA ASP A 70 -22.14 2.01 -17.90
C ASP A 70 -23.20 1.89 -16.81
N GLU A 71 -23.99 0.82 -16.86
CA GLU A 71 -25.05 0.47 -15.92
C GLU A 71 -24.54 -0.27 -14.67
N ASP A 72 -23.28 -0.75 -14.67
CA ASP A 72 -22.72 -1.41 -13.49
C ASP A 72 -22.48 -0.40 -12.36
N ASP A 73 -22.71 -0.82 -11.10
CA ASP A 73 -22.53 0.04 -9.94
C ASP A 73 -21.06 0.47 -9.80
N LYS A 74 -20.85 1.80 -9.81
CA LYS A 74 -19.52 2.43 -9.76
C LYS A 74 -19.37 3.19 -8.46
N LEU A 75 -18.48 2.70 -7.60
CA LEU A 75 -18.02 3.46 -6.44
C LEU A 75 -17.02 4.52 -6.89
N LYS A 76 -17.45 5.78 -6.91
CA LYS A 76 -16.58 6.93 -7.22
C LYS A 76 -15.85 7.40 -5.98
N LEU A 77 -14.55 7.63 -6.09
CA LEU A 77 -13.69 8.01 -4.97
C LEU A 77 -12.76 9.15 -5.39
N PRO A 78 -12.48 10.11 -4.50
CA PRO A 78 -11.33 10.98 -4.65
C PRO A 78 -10.06 10.12 -4.75
N ALA A 79 -9.29 10.33 -5.81
CA ALA A 79 -8.05 9.60 -6.05
C ALA A 79 -7.08 9.76 -4.87
N GLU A 80 -6.99 10.98 -4.33
CA GLU A 80 -6.13 11.29 -3.18
C GLU A 80 -6.47 10.44 -1.94
N SER A 81 -7.75 10.36 -1.55
CA SER A 81 -8.17 9.58 -0.38
C SER A 81 -7.85 8.10 -0.54
N PHE A 82 -8.07 7.54 -1.74
CA PHE A 82 -7.72 6.15 -2.02
C PHE A 82 -6.21 5.93 -1.98
N LEU A 83 -5.41 6.85 -2.53
CA LEU A 83 -3.94 6.79 -2.51
C LEU A 83 -3.39 6.88 -1.08
N GLN A 84 -3.94 7.74 -0.24
CA GLN A 84 -3.60 7.83 1.18
C GLN A 84 -3.88 6.49 1.88
N GLY A 85 -5.05 5.90 1.62
CA GLY A 85 -5.40 4.57 2.15
C GLY A 85 -4.46 3.46 1.68
N LEU A 86 -4.05 3.46 0.40
CA LEU A 86 -3.09 2.50 -0.12
C LEU A 86 -1.70 2.67 0.50
N LYS A 87 -1.19 3.90 0.61
CA LYS A 87 0.08 4.22 1.30
C LYS A 87 0.05 3.71 2.75
N ALA A 88 -1.10 3.84 3.40
CA ALA A 88 -1.33 3.45 4.78
C ALA A 88 -1.31 1.93 5.02
N VAL A 89 -1.65 1.10 4.03
CA VAL A 89 -1.84 -0.34 4.27
C VAL A 89 -0.97 -1.26 3.42
N LEU A 90 -0.50 -0.86 2.23
CA LEU A 90 0.10 -1.81 1.27
C LEU A 90 1.31 -2.57 1.83
N PHE A 91 2.13 -1.92 2.65
CA PHE A 91 3.36 -2.51 3.18
C PHE A 91 3.13 -3.66 4.17
N SER A 92 1.91 -3.82 4.71
CA SER A 92 1.57 -4.89 5.65
C SER A 92 1.02 -6.15 4.98
N ALA A 93 0.83 -6.15 3.65
CA ALA A 93 0.40 -7.34 2.92
C ALA A 93 1.51 -8.41 2.93
N SER A 94 1.10 -9.67 3.04
CA SER A 94 2.01 -10.82 3.04
C SER A 94 2.73 -10.98 1.71
N THR A 95 4.00 -11.35 1.75
CA THR A 95 4.75 -11.84 0.58
C THR A 95 4.82 -13.37 0.52
N ASP A 96 4.20 -14.05 1.48
CA ASP A 96 4.18 -15.52 1.58
C ASP A 96 3.19 -16.11 0.56
N GLU A 97 3.72 -16.91 -0.37
CA GLU A 97 2.95 -17.57 -1.42
C GLU A 97 1.94 -18.60 -0.89
N THR A 98 2.16 -19.12 0.31
CA THR A 98 1.26 -20.08 0.95
C THR A 98 0.01 -19.43 1.55
N LYS A 99 0.06 -18.12 1.83
CA LYS A 99 -1.04 -17.34 2.43
C LYS A 99 -1.66 -16.40 1.40
N GLN A 100 -2.20 -16.97 0.32
CA GLN A 100 -2.67 -16.21 -0.86
C GLN A 100 -3.59 -15.04 -0.49
N ILE A 101 -4.60 -15.27 0.35
CA ILE A 101 -5.56 -14.22 0.75
C ILE A 101 -4.88 -13.01 1.44
N LEU A 102 -3.78 -13.24 2.16
CA LEU A 102 -3.04 -12.18 2.86
C LEU A 102 -2.10 -11.39 1.95
N GLN A 103 -1.90 -11.81 0.69
CA GLN A 103 -1.15 -11.02 -0.29
C GLN A 103 -1.96 -9.84 -0.84
N GLY A 104 -3.23 -9.74 -0.47
CA GLY A 104 -4.09 -8.64 -0.86
C GLY A 104 -4.37 -7.65 0.26
N VAL A 105 -4.95 -6.53 -0.16
CA VAL A 105 -5.59 -5.57 0.73
C VAL A 105 -7.08 -5.86 0.69
N ASN A 106 -7.66 -6.05 1.88
CA ASN A 106 -9.09 -6.14 2.08
C ASN A 106 -9.68 -4.73 2.03
N ILE A 107 -10.71 -4.55 1.21
CA ILE A 107 -11.45 -3.31 1.05
C ILE A 107 -12.88 -3.62 1.48
N THR A 108 -13.30 -3.01 2.58
CA THR A 108 -14.67 -3.09 3.09
C THR A 108 -15.34 -1.74 2.90
N VAL A 109 -16.53 -1.74 2.34
CA VAL A 109 -17.40 -0.58 2.23
C VAL A 109 -18.62 -0.83 3.10
N SER A 110 -18.94 0.11 3.98
CA SER A 110 -20.09 0.04 4.87
C SER A 110 -20.59 1.45 5.14
N ASP A 111 -21.87 1.70 4.84
CA ASP A 111 -22.54 2.98 5.05
C ASP A 111 -21.77 4.13 4.37
N LEU A 112 -21.20 5.04 5.17
CA LEU A 112 -20.42 6.20 4.73
C LEU A 112 -18.91 5.97 4.81
N PHE A 113 -18.45 4.73 4.98
CA PHE A 113 -17.03 4.47 5.23
C PHE A 113 -16.44 3.39 4.34
N ILE A 114 -15.19 3.63 3.97
CA ILE A 114 -14.35 2.68 3.25
C ILE A 114 -13.17 2.37 4.15
N THR A 115 -12.96 1.08 4.41
CA THR A 115 -11.89 0.56 5.25
C THR A 115 -10.97 -0.29 4.41
N LEU A 116 -9.70 0.06 4.39
CA LEU A 116 -8.63 -0.72 3.80
C LEU A 116 -7.89 -1.42 4.92
N ALA A 117 -7.63 -2.71 4.80
CA ALA A 117 -6.88 -3.48 5.77
C ALA A 117 -5.90 -4.45 5.09
N SER A 118 -4.70 -4.58 5.64
CA SER A 118 -3.79 -5.66 5.25
C SER A 118 -2.96 -6.19 6.43
N THR A 119 -2.59 -7.47 6.38
CA THR A 119 -1.77 -8.13 7.39
C THR A 119 -0.93 -9.26 6.79
N ASP A 120 0.23 -9.52 7.39
CA ASP A 120 1.10 -10.67 7.11
C ASP A 120 1.04 -11.74 8.22
N GLY A 121 0.21 -11.49 9.24
CA GLY A 121 0.08 -12.30 10.45
C GLY A 121 0.94 -11.82 11.64
N HIS A 122 1.90 -10.92 11.42
CA HIS A 122 2.73 -10.33 12.47
C HIS A 122 2.48 -8.83 12.68
N ARG A 123 1.97 -8.16 11.65
CA ARG A 123 1.51 -6.77 11.71
C ARG A 123 0.20 -6.61 10.96
N LEU A 124 -0.54 -5.57 11.29
CA LEU A 124 -1.81 -5.22 10.67
C LEU A 124 -1.85 -3.71 10.46
N SER A 125 -2.25 -3.29 9.27
CA SER A 125 -2.53 -1.88 8.98
C SER A 125 -3.99 -1.72 8.55
N VAL A 126 -4.70 -0.80 9.19
CA VAL A 126 -6.09 -0.46 8.89
C VAL A 126 -6.20 1.05 8.65
N HIS A 127 -6.79 1.43 7.53
CA HIS A 127 -7.09 2.82 7.20
C HIS A 127 -8.56 2.98 6.85
N LYS A 128 -9.26 3.88 7.54
CA LYS A 128 -10.68 4.15 7.34
C LYS A 128 -10.89 5.60 6.91
N PHE A 129 -11.61 5.82 5.82
CA PHE A 129 -11.98 7.16 5.37
C PHE A 129 -13.47 7.23 5.04
N ALA A 130 -14.02 8.44 5.16
CA ALA A 130 -15.43 8.68 4.89
C ALA A 130 -15.67 8.85 3.39
N HIS A 131 -16.89 8.54 2.97
CA HIS A 131 -17.43 8.81 1.65
C HIS A 131 -18.67 9.70 1.79
N ASP A 132 -18.94 10.52 0.78
CA ASP A 132 -19.98 11.56 0.85
C ASP A 132 -21.41 11.01 0.74
N LYS A 133 -21.56 9.74 0.36
CA LYS A 133 -22.85 9.09 0.12
C LYS A 133 -22.89 7.72 0.78
N GLU A 134 -24.08 7.28 1.14
CA GLU A 134 -24.28 5.90 1.59
C GLU A 134 -23.97 4.95 0.45
N LEU A 135 -23.21 3.92 0.77
CA LEU A 135 -22.73 2.91 -0.15
C LEU A 135 -23.31 1.55 0.23
N GLU A 136 -23.59 0.75 -0.78
CA GLU A 136 -23.94 -0.64 -0.55
C GLU A 136 -22.77 -1.37 0.12
N THR A 137 -23.11 -2.24 1.08
CA THR A 137 -22.10 -3.01 1.79
C THR A 137 -21.41 -3.96 0.83
N MET A 138 -20.08 -3.89 0.78
CA MET A 138 -19.27 -4.79 -0.03
C MET A 138 -17.94 -5.07 0.66
N GLU A 139 -17.43 -6.29 0.47
CA GLU A 139 -16.12 -6.69 0.96
C GLU A 139 -15.38 -7.45 -0.15
N VAL A 140 -14.14 -7.05 -0.42
CA VAL A 140 -13.30 -7.68 -1.43
C VAL A 140 -11.85 -7.68 -1.00
N THR A 141 -11.07 -8.62 -1.51
CA THR A 141 -9.62 -8.60 -1.35
C THR A 141 -8.94 -8.47 -2.71
N ILE A 142 -8.14 -7.41 -2.89
CA ILE A 142 -7.44 -7.13 -4.16
C ILE A 142 -5.94 -7.38 -3.97
N PRO A 143 -5.25 -8.06 -4.91
CA PRO A 143 -3.80 -8.29 -4.79
C PRO A 143 -3.01 -6.99 -4.58
N ALA A 144 -2.15 -6.95 -3.55
CA ALA A 144 -1.39 -5.74 -3.20
C ALA A 144 -0.44 -5.28 -4.32
N LYS A 145 0.10 -6.23 -5.09
CA LYS A 145 0.91 -5.93 -6.28
C LYS A 145 0.15 -5.10 -7.31
N VAL A 146 -1.13 -5.42 -7.54
CA VAL A 146 -1.98 -4.69 -8.49
C VAL A 146 -2.33 -3.32 -7.96
N LEU A 147 -2.69 -3.21 -6.68
CA LEU A 147 -2.94 -1.92 -6.02
C LEU A 147 -1.71 -1.02 -6.02
N THR A 148 -0.51 -1.60 -5.94
CA THR A 148 0.75 -0.85 -6.08
C THR A 148 0.86 -0.20 -7.47
N GLU A 149 0.53 -0.92 -8.54
CA GLU A 149 0.50 -0.34 -9.89
C GLU A 149 -0.62 0.69 -10.06
N ILE A 150 -1.81 0.42 -9.51
CA ILE A 150 -2.93 1.37 -9.51
C ILE A 150 -2.52 2.68 -8.84
N SER A 151 -1.81 2.63 -7.71
CA SER A 151 -1.36 3.85 -7.02
C SER A 151 -0.43 4.72 -7.87
N ARG A 152 0.39 4.10 -8.72
CA ARG A 152 1.28 4.83 -9.65
C ARG A 152 0.52 5.49 -10.79
N ILE A 153 -0.61 4.94 -11.19
CA ILE A 153 -1.43 5.43 -12.30
C ILE A 153 -2.39 6.51 -11.81
N VAL A 154 -3.10 6.24 -10.72
CA VAL A 154 -4.17 7.08 -10.17
C VAL A 154 -3.66 8.43 -9.67
N LYS A 155 -2.38 8.53 -9.28
CA LYS A 155 -1.75 9.80 -8.85
C LYS A 155 -1.83 10.95 -9.86
N ALA A 156 -2.11 10.66 -11.13
CA ALA A 156 -2.22 11.65 -12.20
C ALA A 156 -3.69 12.12 -12.43
N TYR A 157 -4.62 11.65 -11.62
CA TYR A 157 -6.06 11.90 -11.77
C TYR A 157 -6.67 12.34 -10.45
N ASP A 158 -7.79 13.06 -10.51
CA ASP A 158 -8.50 13.56 -9.32
C ASP A 158 -9.55 12.56 -8.81
N GLU A 159 -10.16 11.77 -9.72
CA GLU A 159 -11.23 10.81 -9.42
C GLU A 159 -10.85 9.41 -9.93
N LEU A 160 -11.28 8.41 -9.17
CA LEU A 160 -11.21 6.99 -9.50
C LEU A 160 -12.59 6.35 -9.32
N SER A 161 -13.04 5.58 -10.30
CA SER A 161 -14.21 4.70 -10.17
C SER A 161 -13.76 3.26 -9.90
N PHE A 162 -14.43 2.60 -8.97
CA PHE A 162 -14.19 1.22 -8.59
C PHE A 162 -15.46 0.39 -8.74
N THR A 163 -15.36 -0.73 -9.44
CA THR A 163 -16.47 -1.67 -9.69
C THR A 163 -16.00 -3.10 -9.49
N ILE A 164 -16.86 -3.94 -8.93
CA ILE A 164 -16.66 -5.38 -8.86
C ILE A 164 -17.76 -6.04 -9.68
N LYS A 165 -17.37 -6.99 -10.52
CA LYS A 165 -18.28 -7.85 -11.24
C LYS A 165 -17.73 -9.27 -11.25
N ASP A 166 -18.52 -10.20 -10.74
CA ASP A 166 -18.12 -11.59 -10.51
C ASP A 166 -16.80 -11.65 -9.70
N TYR A 167 -15.74 -12.24 -10.27
CA TYR A 167 -14.42 -12.36 -9.66
C TYR A 167 -13.42 -11.33 -10.19
N THR A 168 -13.91 -10.22 -10.76
CA THR A 168 -13.10 -9.19 -11.40
C THR A 168 -13.38 -7.82 -10.81
N ALA A 169 -12.30 -7.12 -10.50
CA ALA A 169 -12.30 -5.73 -10.07
C ALA A 169 -11.82 -4.82 -11.20
N TYR A 170 -12.48 -3.67 -11.31
CA TYR A 170 -12.24 -2.66 -12.32
C TYR A 170 -11.96 -1.32 -11.65
N PHE A 171 -10.86 -0.71 -12.05
CA PHE A 171 -10.42 0.61 -11.59
C PHE A 171 -10.35 1.53 -12.79
N GLN A 172 -11.18 2.57 -12.82
CA GLN A 172 -11.36 3.44 -13.98
C GLN A 172 -11.08 4.89 -13.63
N THR A 173 -10.18 5.53 -14.37
CA THR A 173 -10.00 6.98 -14.39
C THR A 173 -10.65 7.55 -15.64
N ALA A 174 -10.49 8.85 -15.91
CA ALA A 174 -10.99 9.47 -17.13
C ALA A 174 -10.45 8.82 -18.43
N GLU A 175 -9.24 8.26 -18.38
CA GLU A 175 -8.53 7.77 -19.58
C GLU A 175 -8.12 6.29 -19.50
N ILE A 176 -8.01 5.75 -18.28
CA ILE A 176 -7.41 4.44 -18.04
C ILE A 176 -8.41 3.52 -17.35
N THR A 177 -8.51 2.28 -17.83
CA THR A 177 -9.21 1.18 -17.16
C THR A 177 -8.23 0.07 -16.81
N ILE A 178 -8.16 -0.30 -15.55
CA ILE A 178 -7.34 -1.40 -15.03
C ILE A 178 -8.30 -2.51 -14.60
N VAL A 179 -8.03 -3.73 -15.05
CA VAL A 179 -8.84 -4.92 -14.78
C VAL A 179 -7.97 -5.92 -14.05
N THR A 180 -8.47 -6.46 -12.94
CA THR A 180 -7.75 -7.47 -12.15
C THR A 180 -8.71 -8.50 -11.60
N LYS A 181 -8.22 -9.73 -11.45
CA LYS A 181 -8.93 -10.71 -10.61
C LYS A 181 -8.85 -10.31 -9.14
N ILE A 182 -9.92 -10.59 -8.41
CA ILE A 182 -9.94 -10.50 -6.95
C ILE A 182 -9.30 -11.77 -6.36
N LEU A 183 -8.86 -11.71 -5.10
CA LEU A 183 -8.44 -12.91 -4.37
C LEU A 183 -9.66 -13.61 -3.79
N GLU A 184 -9.76 -14.91 -4.03
CA GLU A 184 -10.85 -15.74 -3.51
C GLU A 184 -10.58 -16.16 -2.05
N GLY A 185 -11.65 -16.24 -1.27
CA GLY A 185 -11.62 -16.66 0.13
C GLY A 185 -12.00 -15.54 1.10
N THR A 186 -12.24 -15.92 2.35
CA THR A 186 -12.61 -14.99 3.42
C THR A 186 -11.37 -14.37 4.03
N TYR A 187 -11.32 -13.03 4.07
CA TYR A 187 -10.25 -12.33 4.77
C TYR A 187 -10.37 -12.56 6.29
N PRO A 188 -9.27 -12.75 7.04
CA PRO A 188 -9.37 -12.98 8.48
C PRO A 188 -10.02 -11.80 9.22
N SER A 189 -10.85 -12.12 10.23
CA SER A 189 -11.49 -11.15 11.12
C SER A 189 -10.46 -10.44 12.02
N TYR A 190 -9.69 -9.52 11.45
CA TYR A 190 -8.60 -8.81 12.11
C TYR A 190 -9.06 -7.91 13.27
N SER A 191 -10.33 -7.50 13.30
CA SER A 191 -10.93 -6.71 14.39
C SER A 191 -10.75 -7.35 15.77
N ARG A 192 -10.65 -8.68 15.84
CA ARG A 192 -10.42 -9.42 17.08
C ARG A 192 -8.98 -9.32 17.59
N LEU A 193 -8.04 -8.93 16.74
CA LEU A 193 -6.63 -8.76 17.08
C LEU A 193 -6.36 -7.40 17.71
N ILE A 194 -7.25 -6.43 17.52
CA ILE A 194 -7.12 -5.06 18.01
C ILE A 194 -7.65 -5.02 19.45
N PRO A 195 -6.80 -4.78 20.47
CA PRO A 195 -7.28 -4.62 21.84
C PRO A 195 -8.22 -3.42 21.96
N LYS A 196 -9.27 -3.56 22.77
CA LYS A 196 -10.26 -2.50 23.02
C LYS A 196 -9.86 -1.55 24.15
N GLU A 197 -8.97 -2.00 25.02
CA GLU A 197 -8.51 -1.28 26.20
C GLU A 197 -6.98 -1.27 26.23
N PHE A 198 -6.42 -0.18 26.74
CA PHE A 198 -4.99 0.04 26.86
C PHE A 198 -4.66 0.61 28.24
N THR A 199 -3.59 0.11 28.86
CA THR A 199 -3.13 0.58 30.17
C THR A 199 -2.06 1.65 30.07
N THR A 200 -1.31 1.69 28.98
CA THR A 200 -0.21 2.63 28.79
C THR A 200 -0.35 3.35 27.44
N PHE A 201 -0.22 4.68 27.47
CA PHE A 201 -0.26 5.57 26.32
C PHE A 201 1.03 6.37 26.24
N VAL A 202 1.63 6.43 25.05
CA VAL A 202 2.86 7.18 24.81
C VAL A 202 2.69 8.11 23.63
N ILE A 203 2.91 9.41 23.83
CA ILE A 203 3.03 10.39 22.74
C ILE A 203 4.51 10.67 22.53
N ALA A 204 4.98 10.51 21.30
CA ALA A 204 6.39 10.71 20.96
C ALA A 204 6.54 11.52 19.66
N PRO A 205 7.58 12.36 19.53
CA PRO A 205 7.92 13.00 18.27
C PRO A 205 8.25 11.94 17.23
N LYS A 206 7.46 11.88 16.16
CA LYS A 206 7.54 10.81 15.15
C LYS A 206 8.89 10.80 14.45
N LYS A 207 9.42 11.99 14.15
CA LYS A 207 10.72 12.16 13.48
C LYS A 207 11.87 11.61 14.34
N ASP A 208 11.86 11.90 15.64
CA ASP A 208 12.90 11.44 16.55
C ASP A 208 12.81 9.93 16.75
N PHE A 209 11.58 9.38 16.81
CA PHE A 209 11.38 7.95 16.93
C PHE A 209 11.83 7.18 15.69
N ILE A 210 11.50 7.64 14.49
CA ILE A 210 12.02 7.07 13.24
C ILE A 210 13.55 7.15 13.23
N GLY A 211 14.13 8.32 13.57
CA GLY A 211 15.58 8.50 13.57
C GLY A 211 16.31 7.57 14.54
N ALA A 212 15.77 7.38 15.75
CA ALA A 212 16.34 6.46 16.75
C ALA A 212 16.26 4.99 16.27
N LEU A 213 15.11 4.58 15.71
CA LEU A 213 14.96 3.25 15.12
C LEU A 213 15.93 3.01 13.95
N GLU A 214 16.11 4.01 13.07
CA GLU A 214 17.05 3.91 11.95
C GLU A 214 18.50 3.78 12.42
N ARG A 215 18.91 4.56 13.44
CA ARG A 215 20.27 4.46 14.01
C ARG A 215 20.52 3.12 14.68
N VAL A 216 19.55 2.59 15.43
CA VAL A 216 19.64 1.25 16.05
C VAL A 216 19.61 0.14 15.00
N SER A 217 18.86 0.31 13.90
CA SER A 217 18.75 -0.70 12.84
C SER A 217 20.05 -1.05 12.14
N VAL A 218 21.05 -0.15 12.18
CA VAL A 218 22.39 -0.43 11.64
C VAL A 218 23.07 -1.60 12.34
N MET A 219 22.76 -1.81 13.63
CA MET A 219 23.33 -2.90 14.42
C MET A 219 22.47 -4.17 14.40
N ALA A 220 21.22 -4.08 13.95
CA ALA A 220 20.33 -5.23 13.92
C ALA A 220 20.73 -6.16 12.76
N ASP A 221 20.90 -7.46 13.02
CA ASP A 221 21.18 -8.43 11.97
C ASP A 221 20.08 -8.39 10.90
N SER A 222 20.52 -8.34 9.64
CA SER A 222 19.73 -8.52 8.43
C SER A 222 18.68 -9.62 8.52
N ARG A 223 18.92 -10.69 9.30
CA ARG A 223 17.97 -11.82 9.46
C ARG A 223 16.84 -11.55 10.44
N ASN A 224 17.10 -10.89 11.57
CA ASN A 224 16.13 -10.81 12.67
C ASN A 224 15.52 -9.41 12.84
N ASN A 225 16.27 -8.34 12.57
CA ASN A 225 15.82 -6.95 12.71
C ASN A 225 15.09 -6.66 14.05
N ILE A 226 15.54 -7.24 15.17
CA ILE A 226 14.85 -7.13 16.46
C ILE A 226 15.43 -5.96 17.26
N ALA A 227 14.58 -5.13 17.86
CA ALA A 227 15.00 -4.20 18.90
C ALA A 227 14.14 -4.33 20.15
N LYS A 228 14.80 -4.21 21.29
CA LYS A 228 14.16 -4.00 22.59
C LYS A 228 13.80 -2.54 22.72
N VAL A 229 12.57 -2.27 23.12
CA VAL A 229 12.04 -0.93 23.39
C VAL A 229 11.59 -0.86 24.84
N VAL A 230 12.12 0.13 25.57
CA VAL A 230 11.78 0.41 26.96
C VAL A 230 11.04 1.74 27.01
N PHE A 231 9.78 1.68 27.39
CA PHE A 231 8.95 2.84 27.70
C PHE A 231 9.04 3.09 29.19
N ASP A 232 9.85 4.07 29.61
CA ASP A 232 10.08 4.42 31.01
C ASP A 232 9.20 5.59 31.44
N ALA A 233 8.08 5.26 32.08
CA ALA A 233 7.11 6.24 32.58
C ALA A 233 7.69 7.13 33.69
N SER A 234 8.67 6.66 34.46
CA SER A 234 9.23 7.43 35.58
C SER A 234 10.12 8.57 35.08
N ASN A 235 10.90 8.30 34.03
CA ASN A 235 11.81 9.27 33.43
C ASN A 235 11.25 9.93 32.16
N GLN A 236 10.03 9.59 31.76
CA GLN A 236 9.39 10.08 30.52
C GLN A 236 10.32 9.89 29.31
N ARG A 237 10.86 8.67 29.19
CA ARG A 237 11.91 8.32 28.24
C ARG A 237 11.55 7.06 27.46
N LEU A 238 11.84 7.07 26.16
CA LEU A 238 11.78 5.90 25.30
C LEU A 238 13.21 5.51 24.93
N GLU A 239 13.64 4.31 25.32
CA GLU A 239 14.95 3.76 24.96
C GLU A 239 14.79 2.61 23.97
N ILE A 240 15.65 2.56 22.96
CA ILE A 240 15.67 1.54 21.92
C ILE A 240 17.07 0.93 21.91
N SER A 241 17.13 -0.39 21.94
CA SER A 241 18.40 -1.12 21.91
C SER A 241 18.35 -2.33 21.01
N SER A 242 19.48 -2.63 20.37
CA SER A 242 19.70 -3.86 19.62
C SER A 242 21.10 -4.38 19.94
N GLU A 243 21.23 -5.69 20.04
CA GLU A 243 22.49 -6.37 20.29
C GLU A 243 22.65 -7.48 19.27
N GLU A 244 23.82 -7.53 18.62
CA GLU A 244 24.21 -8.59 17.72
C GLU A 244 25.55 -9.17 18.20
N PRO A 245 25.59 -10.44 18.65
CA PRO A 245 26.76 -11.02 19.32
C PRO A 245 28.10 -10.89 18.60
N GLN A 246 28.10 -10.78 17.27
CA GLN A 246 29.33 -10.66 16.46
C GLN A 246 29.68 -9.22 16.08
N LEU A 247 28.73 -8.29 16.11
CA LEU A 247 28.90 -6.92 15.61
C LEU A 247 28.92 -5.87 16.73
N GLY A 248 28.35 -6.17 17.89
CA GLY A 248 28.26 -5.28 19.04
C GLY A 248 26.82 -4.91 19.39
N SER A 249 26.63 -3.74 19.99
CA SER A 249 25.31 -3.25 20.40
C SER A 249 25.14 -1.77 20.07
N ALA A 250 23.87 -1.37 19.92
CA ALA A 250 23.47 0.02 19.74
C ALA A 250 22.35 0.34 20.73
N VAL A 251 22.42 1.52 21.33
CA VAL A 251 21.40 2.05 22.23
C VAL A 251 21.14 3.50 21.82
N ASP A 252 19.87 3.87 21.75
CA ASP A 252 19.43 5.22 21.46
C ASP A 252 18.22 5.54 22.33
N ALA A 253 17.91 6.83 22.51
CA ALA A 253 16.79 7.24 23.32
C ALA A 253 16.18 8.57 22.91
N ILE A 254 14.93 8.74 23.32
CA ILE A 254 14.12 9.94 23.14
C ILE A 254 13.68 10.39 24.53
N GLU A 255 14.10 11.57 24.94
CA GLU A 255 13.80 12.13 26.27
C GLU A 255 12.54 13.00 26.28
N SER A 256 11.98 13.30 25.09
CA SER A 256 10.83 14.18 24.88
C SER A 256 9.54 13.39 24.62
N VAL A 257 9.30 12.31 25.37
CA VAL A 257 8.06 11.52 25.24
C VAL A 257 7.12 11.77 26.42
N GLN A 258 5.81 11.68 26.19
CA GLN A 258 4.80 11.75 27.24
C GLN A 258 4.21 10.36 27.45
N ILE A 259 4.42 9.77 28.63
CA ILE A 259 3.98 8.42 28.98
C ILE A 259 2.97 8.52 30.12
N SER A 260 1.77 8.02 29.88
CA SER A 260 0.71 7.84 30.88
C SER A 260 0.46 6.35 31.10
N GLY A 261 0.51 5.89 32.34
CA GLY A 261 0.40 4.47 32.71
C GLY A 261 1.72 3.90 33.24
N ASP A 262 1.85 2.57 33.18
CA ASP A 262 3.02 1.87 33.70
C ASP A 262 4.16 1.78 32.67
N SER A 263 5.40 1.68 33.16
CA SER A 263 6.55 1.37 32.31
C SER A 263 6.42 0.00 31.66
N VAL A 264 6.75 -0.09 30.37
CA VAL A 264 6.65 -1.33 29.59
C VAL A 264 7.98 -1.59 28.89
N THR A 265 8.48 -2.82 29.00
CA THR A 265 9.62 -3.29 28.22
C THR A 265 9.16 -4.40 27.29
N THR A 266 9.47 -4.28 26.01
CA THR A 266 9.03 -5.21 24.97
C THR A 266 10.04 -5.21 23.82
N ALA A 267 9.87 -6.09 22.84
CA ALA A 267 10.74 -6.16 21.67
C ALA A 267 9.93 -6.33 20.39
N PHE A 268 10.43 -5.74 19.31
CA PHE A 268 9.74 -5.72 18.03
C PHE A 268 10.68 -5.96 16.88
N ASN A 269 10.10 -6.34 15.74
CA ASN A 269 10.78 -6.17 14.47
C ASN A 269 10.85 -4.67 14.12
N LEU A 270 12.06 -4.13 14.00
CA LEU A 270 12.36 -2.74 13.66
C LEU A 270 11.71 -2.30 12.35
N LYS A 271 11.74 -3.17 11.33
CA LYS A 271 11.12 -2.87 10.03
C LYS A 271 9.62 -2.64 10.18
N TYR A 272 8.94 -3.43 11.02
CA TYR A 272 7.49 -3.28 11.21
C TYR A 272 7.14 -1.96 11.90
N LEU A 273 7.89 -1.57 12.93
CA LEU A 273 7.74 -0.26 13.57
C LEU A 273 8.03 0.89 12.60
N LEU A 274 9.15 0.82 11.87
CA LEU A 274 9.55 1.85 10.91
C LEU A 274 8.53 2.02 9.79
N ASP A 275 8.07 0.92 9.18
CA ASP A 275 7.05 0.97 8.13
C ASP A 275 5.74 1.58 8.68
N GLY A 276 5.32 1.15 9.88
CA GLY A 276 4.15 1.69 10.57
C GLY A 276 4.26 3.20 10.80
N LEU A 277 5.34 3.67 11.42
CA LEU A 277 5.59 5.08 11.69
C LEU A 277 5.66 5.94 10.43
N LYS A 278 6.37 5.48 9.39
CA LYS A 278 6.50 6.19 8.11
C LYS A 278 5.18 6.33 7.36
N SER A 279 4.23 5.43 7.62
CA SER A 279 2.90 5.45 7.00
C SER A 279 1.92 6.43 7.64
N LEU A 280 2.16 6.81 8.91
CA LEU A 280 1.31 7.76 9.63
C LEU A 280 1.70 9.19 9.28
N ASP A 281 0.72 10.09 9.21
CA ASP A 281 0.97 11.52 8.98
C ASP A 281 1.19 12.25 10.33
N GLY A 282 1.32 13.58 10.35
CA GLY A 282 1.52 14.37 11.58
C GLY A 282 2.94 14.36 12.17
N GLU A 283 3.19 15.21 13.16
CA GLU A 283 4.51 15.37 13.81
C GLU A 283 4.73 14.43 15.00
N GLU A 284 3.65 14.03 15.65
CA GLU A 284 3.65 13.12 16.80
C GLU A 284 2.92 11.81 16.47
N VAL A 285 3.29 10.76 17.20
CA VAL A 285 2.61 9.46 17.15
C VAL A 285 2.09 9.09 18.53
N LEU A 286 0.89 8.54 18.58
CA LEU A 286 0.34 7.90 19.76
C LEU A 286 0.60 6.39 19.70
N ILE A 287 1.23 5.87 20.73
CA ILE A 287 1.54 4.46 20.93
C ILE A 287 0.66 3.96 22.07
N LYS A 288 -0.13 2.91 21.82
CA LYS A 288 -1.00 2.29 22.82
C LYS A 288 -0.49 0.90 23.17
N LEU A 289 -0.27 0.66 24.45
CA LEU A 289 0.42 -0.51 25.01
C LEU A 289 -0.41 -1.14 26.14
N ASN A 290 -0.19 -2.43 26.32
CA ASN A 290 -0.67 -3.22 27.46
C ASN A 290 0.53 -3.94 28.09
N GLN A 291 0.51 -5.27 28.12
CA GLN A 291 1.59 -6.09 28.65
C GLN A 291 2.70 -6.31 27.59
N PRO A 292 3.94 -6.65 27.99
CA PRO A 292 5.09 -6.82 27.10
C PRO A 292 4.87 -7.67 25.83
N LEU A 293 4.01 -8.69 25.92
CA LEU A 293 3.71 -9.63 24.83
C LEU A 293 2.36 -9.36 24.14
N SER A 294 1.70 -8.26 24.49
CA SER A 294 0.45 -7.83 23.86
C SER A 294 0.72 -7.01 22.59
N PRO A 295 -0.22 -7.02 21.62
CA PRO A 295 -0.11 -6.18 20.43
C PRO A 295 0.06 -4.70 20.80
N VAL A 296 0.88 -4.00 20.02
CA VAL A 296 1.07 -2.55 20.14
C VAL A 296 0.42 -1.85 18.98
N ILE A 297 -0.28 -0.75 19.26
CA ILE A 297 -0.89 0.10 18.25
C ILE A 297 -0.12 1.41 18.13
N LEU A 298 0.25 1.76 16.91
CA LEU A 298 0.67 3.11 16.52
C LEU A 298 -0.49 3.76 15.76
N THR A 299 -0.83 5.00 16.14
CA THR A 299 -1.86 5.80 15.47
C THR A 299 -1.54 7.30 15.55
N ASN A 300 -2.26 8.10 14.77
CA ASN A 300 -2.24 9.55 14.89
C ASN A 300 -2.92 9.99 16.21
N VAL A 301 -2.40 11.07 16.81
CA VAL A 301 -2.96 11.62 18.06
C VAL A 301 -4.42 12.05 17.88
N ASP A 302 -4.75 12.62 16.72
CA ASP A 302 -6.09 13.16 16.42
C ASP A 302 -7.06 12.12 15.82
N ASP A 303 -6.61 10.88 15.57
CA ASP A 303 -7.39 9.92 14.78
C ASP A 303 -7.28 8.48 15.29
N LEU A 304 -7.86 8.26 16.46
CA LEU A 304 -7.62 7.09 17.30
C LEU A 304 -8.03 5.75 16.68
N ASP A 305 -9.03 5.75 15.79
CA ASP A 305 -9.68 4.53 15.28
C ASP A 305 -9.61 4.37 13.75
N LYS A 306 -9.25 5.43 13.01
CA LYS A 306 -9.20 5.33 11.55
C LYS A 306 -7.82 4.95 11.01
N ASN A 307 -6.75 5.14 11.79
CA ASN A 307 -5.37 4.93 11.36
C ASN A 307 -4.62 3.97 12.29
N ILE A 308 -4.92 2.68 12.22
CA ILE A 308 -4.34 1.68 13.13
C ILE A 308 -3.15 1.00 12.46
N ARG A 309 -1.98 1.03 13.10
CA ARG A 309 -0.83 0.17 12.78
C ARG A 309 -0.55 -0.71 13.98
N LEU A 310 -0.88 -1.98 13.87
CA LEU A 310 -0.67 -2.97 14.92
C LEU A 310 0.59 -3.77 14.61
N THR A 311 1.45 -3.95 15.59
CA THR A 311 2.63 -4.81 15.51
C THR A 311 2.63 -5.80 16.67
N MET A 312 2.85 -7.07 16.36
CA MET A 312 3.02 -8.11 17.38
C MET A 312 4.44 -8.04 17.97
N PRO A 313 4.57 -8.07 19.31
CA PRO A 313 5.87 -8.13 19.95
C PRO A 313 6.52 -9.50 19.74
N ILE A 314 7.84 -9.53 19.91
CA ILE A 314 8.66 -10.72 19.83
C ILE A 314 9.07 -11.10 21.25
N GLN A 315 8.98 -12.38 21.57
CA GLN A 315 9.50 -12.90 22.83
C GLN A 315 11.03 -12.74 22.85
N LEU A 316 11.54 -11.94 23.78
CA LEU A 316 12.97 -11.90 24.09
C LEU A 316 13.38 -13.28 24.60
N ARG A 317 14.38 -13.89 23.96
CA ARG A 317 15.04 -15.09 24.48
C ARG A 317 16.05 -14.63 25.53
N ASN A 318 15.87 -15.11 26.75
CA ASN A 318 16.84 -14.92 27.84
C ASN A 318 18.13 -15.68 27.55
#